data_AF-A0A259SQB7-F1
#
_entry.id   AF-A0A259SQB7-F1
#
_cell.length_a   1.000
_cell.length_b   1.000
_cell.length_c   1.000
_cell.angle_alpha   90.00
_cell.angle_beta   90.00
_cell.angle_gamma   90.00
#
_symmetry.space_group_name_H-M   'P 1'
#
loop_
_entity.id
_entity.type
_entity.pdbx_description
1 polymer ?
#
loop_
_entity_poly.entity_id
_entity_poly.type
_entity_poly.pdbx_seq_one_letter_code
_entity_poly.pdbx_strand_id
1 'polypeptide(L)'
;MAPADGTSSGSGTPGPDEGAPRFTDKRRIDPETFEVRQPGASADAGKTPDEAVLDAAAQAVADADHQLAAETLEEAERLAAERLDELQRTQADYYNLDQRYSAYVKRSKAEVLAAHGQGVAALAE
;
A
#
# COMPACT_ATOMS: atom_id res chain seq x y z
N MET A 1 35.46 -32.56 -62.93
CA MET A 1 34.24 -31.71 -62.85
C MET A 1 34.08 -31.29 -61.40
N ALA A 2 34.48 -30.05 -61.09
CA ALA A 2 34.42 -29.37 -59.80
C ALA A 2 34.63 -27.86 -60.07
N PRO A 3 34.30 -26.90 -59.18
CA PRO A 3 33.33 -26.88 -58.08
C PRO A 3 32.48 -25.56 -58.05
N ALA A 4 31.75 -25.36 -56.94
CA ALA A 4 30.94 -24.22 -56.52
C ALA A 4 31.69 -22.87 -56.43
N ASP A 5 30.93 -21.75 -56.49
CA ASP A 5 30.86 -20.71 -55.43
C ASP A 5 30.04 -19.50 -55.90
N GLY A 6 29.21 -18.97 -55.00
CA GLY A 6 28.30 -17.85 -55.28
C GLY A 6 28.00 -17.03 -54.03
N THR A 7 29.04 -16.46 -53.41
CA THR A 7 28.90 -15.43 -52.38
C THR A 7 29.14 -14.06 -53.00
N SER A 8 28.04 -13.35 -53.27
CA SER A 8 28.05 -11.96 -53.72
C SER A 8 28.43 -11.06 -52.54
N SER A 9 29.67 -10.56 -52.55
CA SER A 9 30.10 -9.45 -51.69
C SER A 9 29.91 -8.13 -52.45
N GLY A 10 29.29 -7.15 -51.77
CA GLY A 10 28.87 -5.88 -52.34
C GLY A 10 30.01 -5.06 -52.95
N SER A 11 29.77 -4.61 -54.17
CA SER A 11 30.62 -3.67 -54.91
C SER A 11 30.48 -2.26 -54.34
N GLY A 12 31.41 -1.85 -53.49
CA GLY A 12 31.67 -0.43 -53.21
C GLY A 12 32.66 0.09 -54.24
N THR A 13 32.22 1.01 -55.10
CA THR A 13 33.08 1.71 -56.08
C THR A 13 34.23 2.44 -55.36
N PRO A 14 35.49 2.23 -55.77
CA PRO A 14 36.65 2.86 -55.15
C PRO A 14 36.71 4.35 -55.49
N GLY A 15 36.53 5.22 -54.50
CA GLY A 15 36.77 6.67 -54.62
C GLY A 15 38.28 6.99 -54.60
N PRO A 16 38.72 8.15 -55.12
CA PRO A 16 40.13 8.44 -55.46
C PRO A 16 41.13 8.54 -54.28
N ASP A 17 40.72 8.18 -53.06
CA ASP A 17 41.53 8.27 -51.83
C ASP A 17 41.90 6.89 -51.23
N GLU A 18 41.99 5.85 -52.06
CA GLU A 18 42.27 4.48 -51.60
C GLU A 18 43.71 4.18 -51.16
N GLY A 19 44.60 5.17 -51.21
CA GLY A 19 45.97 5.07 -50.70
C GLY A 19 46.19 5.66 -49.30
N ALA A 20 45.20 6.37 -48.74
CA ALA A 20 45.38 7.06 -47.47
C ALA A 20 45.05 6.14 -46.28
N PRO A 21 45.88 6.13 -45.21
CA PRO A 21 45.58 5.35 -44.01
C PRO A 21 44.27 5.83 -43.38
N ARG A 22 43.26 4.95 -43.35
CA ARG A 22 41.96 5.22 -42.74
C ARG A 22 42.06 5.02 -41.23
N PHE A 23 41.90 6.09 -40.47
CA PHE A 23 41.83 6.05 -39.01
C PHE A 23 40.38 6.05 -38.57
N THR A 24 39.88 4.90 -38.11
CA THR A 24 38.56 4.78 -37.47
C THR A 24 38.74 4.73 -35.96
N ASP A 25 38.10 5.63 -35.21
CA ASP A 25 38.12 5.59 -33.75
C ASP A 25 37.42 4.32 -33.24
N LYS A 26 38.14 3.52 -32.44
CA LYS A 26 37.63 2.29 -31.82
C LYS A 26 36.51 2.57 -30.81
N ARG A 27 36.39 3.80 -30.31
CA ARG A 27 35.36 4.21 -29.34
C ARG A 27 33.99 4.44 -29.99
N ARG A 28 33.86 4.28 -31.31
CA ARG A 28 32.61 4.51 -32.08
C ARG A 28 32.01 5.89 -31.82
N ILE A 29 32.87 6.86 -31.57
CA ILE A 29 32.49 8.26 -31.38
C ILE A 29 32.26 8.86 -32.77
N ASP A 30 31.17 9.61 -32.93
CA ASP A 30 30.93 10.37 -34.15
C ASP A 30 31.94 11.53 -34.24
N PRO A 31 32.67 11.66 -35.36
CA PRO A 31 33.71 12.69 -35.49
C PRO A 31 33.16 14.12 -35.54
N GLU A 32 31.90 14.32 -35.89
CA GLU A 32 31.29 15.66 -35.97
C GLU A 32 30.63 16.07 -34.64
N THR A 33 30.04 15.12 -33.92
CA THR A 33 29.29 15.41 -32.67
C THR A 33 30.01 14.99 -31.40
N PHE A 34 31.11 14.23 -31.49
CA PHE A 34 31.84 13.68 -30.35
C PHE A 34 30.99 12.79 -29.41
N GLU A 35 29.83 12.33 -29.87
CA GLU A 35 28.95 11.46 -29.10
C GLU A 35 29.18 9.98 -29.42
N VAL A 36 28.94 9.10 -28.44
CA VAL A 36 29.07 7.64 -28.62
C VAL A 36 27.91 7.13 -29.45
N ARG A 37 28.19 6.56 -30.62
CA ARG A 37 27.17 5.98 -31.50
C ARG A 37 26.59 4.73 -30.85
N GLN A 38 25.35 4.81 -30.38
CA GLN A 38 24.63 3.64 -29.84
C GLN A 38 24.24 2.66 -30.95
N PRO A 39 24.49 1.36 -30.79
CA PRO A 39 24.05 0.36 -31.75
C PRO A 39 22.51 0.21 -31.64
N GLY A 40 21.77 0.75 -32.62
CA GLY A 40 20.31 0.65 -32.67
C GLY A 40 19.55 1.98 -32.70
N ALA A 41 20.24 3.13 -32.68
CA ALA A 41 19.62 4.45 -32.74
C ALA A 41 19.13 4.82 -34.17
N SER A 42 18.32 3.96 -34.77
CA SER A 42 17.42 4.32 -35.85
C SER A 42 15.99 4.14 -35.34
N ALA A 43 15.42 5.25 -34.86
CA ALA A 43 14.00 5.50 -34.61
C ALA A 43 13.25 4.53 -33.67
N ASP A 44 13.30 4.78 -32.36
CA ASP A 44 12.11 4.89 -31.49
C ASP A 44 12.56 5.30 -30.07
N ALA A 45 12.03 6.40 -29.56
CA ALA A 45 12.23 6.82 -28.18
C ALA A 45 11.15 6.17 -27.30
N GLY A 46 11.10 4.84 -27.32
CA GLY A 46 10.17 4.00 -26.57
C GLY A 46 10.89 3.29 -25.44
N LYS A 47 10.28 3.27 -24.24
CA LYS A 47 10.71 2.47 -23.07
C LYS A 47 11.14 1.08 -23.51
N THR A 48 12.22 0.59 -22.91
CA THR A 48 12.66 -0.79 -23.17
C THR A 48 11.60 -1.78 -22.68
N PRO A 49 11.48 -2.97 -23.29
CA PRO A 49 10.53 -3.99 -22.84
C PRO A 49 10.69 -4.34 -21.35
N ASP A 50 11.92 -4.31 -20.84
CA ASP A 50 12.22 -4.59 -19.44
C ASP A 50 11.71 -3.49 -18.50
N GLU A 51 11.80 -2.21 -18.88
CA GLU A 51 11.23 -1.09 -18.12
C GLU A 51 9.70 -1.16 -18.05
N ALA A 52 9.04 -1.55 -19.15
CA ALA A 52 7.58 -1.72 -19.17
C ALA A 52 7.11 -2.85 -18.23
N VAL A 53 7.89 -3.93 -18.11
CA VAL A 53 7.60 -5.03 -17.17
C VAL A 53 7.80 -4.59 -15.73
N LEU A 54 8.85 -3.81 -15.44
CA LEU A 54 9.10 -3.28 -14.10
C LEU A 54 8.01 -2.31 -13.64
N ASP A 55 7.55 -1.43 -14.53
CA ASP A 55 6.44 -0.51 -14.23
C ASP A 55 5.13 -1.25 -13.97
N ALA A 56 4.82 -2.27 -14.78
CA ALA A 56 3.64 -3.10 -14.58
C ALA A 56 3.70 -3.88 -13.25
N ALA A 57 4.88 -4.38 -12.88
CA ALA A 57 5.09 -5.02 -11.59
C ALA A 57 4.94 -4.05 -10.41
N ALA A 58 5.49 -2.84 -10.52
CA ALA A 58 5.35 -1.80 -9.50
C ALA A 58 3.87 -1.39 -9.30
N GLN A 59 3.12 -1.26 -10.40
CA GLN A 59 1.69 -0.95 -10.34
C GLN A 59 0.90 -2.09 -9.67
N ALA A 60 1.19 -3.34 -10.02
CA ALA A 60 0.53 -4.49 -9.40
C ALA A 60 0.79 -4.59 -7.89
N VAL A 61 2.00 -4.23 -7.43
CA VAL A 61 2.31 -4.16 -5.99
C VAL A 61 1.53 -3.03 -5.33
N ALA A 62 1.49 -1.84 -5.93
CA ALA A 62 0.73 -0.72 -5.39
C ALA A 62 -0.77 -1.02 -5.28
N ASP A 63 -1.35 -1.67 -6.30
CA ASP A 63 -2.76 -2.06 -6.30
C ASP A 63 -3.05 -3.12 -5.21
N ALA A 64 -2.12 -4.07 -5.00
CA ALA A 64 -2.23 -5.07 -3.93
C ALA A 64 -2.14 -4.43 -2.54
N ASP A 65 -1.23 -3.47 -2.33
CA ASP A 65 -1.12 -2.72 -1.08
C ASP A 65 -2.39 -1.91 -0.80
N HIS A 66 -2.98 -1.30 -1.83
CA HIS A 66 -4.25 -0.58 -1.71
C HIS A 66 -5.42 -1.51 -1.34
N GLN A 67 -5.49 -2.70 -1.92
CA GLN A 67 -6.50 -3.70 -1.57
C GLN A 67 -6.34 -4.17 -0.12
N LEU A 68 -5.12 -4.49 0.30
CA LEU A 68 -4.83 -4.88 1.68
C LEU A 68 -5.18 -3.75 2.68
N ALA A 69 -4.87 -2.50 2.33
CA ALA A 69 -5.23 -1.34 3.14
C ALA A 69 -6.75 -1.15 3.25
N ALA A 70 -7.51 -1.40 2.19
CA ALA A 70 -8.97 -1.33 2.23
C ALA A 70 -9.56 -2.44 3.12
N GLU A 71 -9.11 -3.69 2.96
CA GLU A 71 -9.56 -4.82 3.77
C GLU A 71 -9.27 -4.61 5.26
N THR A 72 -8.05 -4.16 5.59
CA THR A 72 -7.68 -3.87 7.00
C THR A 72 -8.48 -2.71 7.60
N LEU A 73 -8.84 -1.71 6.80
CA LEU A 73 -9.70 -0.61 7.24
C LEU A 73 -11.11 -1.08 7.54
N GLU A 74 -11.70 -1.90 6.66
CA GLU A 74 -13.03 -2.49 6.88
C GLU A 74 -13.08 -3.37 8.14
N GLU A 75 -12.03 -4.18 8.37
CA GLU A 75 -11.92 -4.98 9.59
C GLU A 75 -11.80 -4.12 10.85
N ALA A 76 -11.03 -3.03 10.79
CA ALA A 76 -10.87 -2.10 11.89
C ALA A 76 -12.17 -1.36 12.21
N GLU A 77 -12.92 -0.93 11.18
CA GLU A 77 -14.23 -0.29 11.33
C GLU A 77 -15.25 -1.25 11.95
N ARG A 78 -15.27 -2.52 11.51
CA ARG A 78 -16.13 -3.56 12.11
C ARG A 78 -15.81 -3.76 13.59
N LEU A 79 -14.52 -3.90 13.93
CA LEU A 79 -14.09 -4.08 15.31
C LEU A 79 -14.44 -2.84 16.16
N ALA A 80 -14.27 -1.64 15.63
CA ALA A 80 -14.65 -0.41 16.32
C ALA A 80 -16.16 -0.36 16.62
N ALA A 81 -17.00 -0.76 15.66
CA ALA A 81 -18.45 -0.84 15.85
C ALA A 81 -18.83 -1.87 16.95
N GLU A 82 -18.24 -3.06 16.92
CA GLU A 82 -18.45 -4.08 17.96
C GLU A 82 -18.06 -3.57 19.36
N ARG A 83 -16.91 -2.91 19.48
CA ARG A 83 -16.45 -2.34 20.76
C ARG A 83 -17.33 -1.20 21.25
N LEU A 84 -17.87 -0.40 20.33
CA LEU A 84 -18.81 0.67 20.68
C LEU A 84 -20.10 0.09 21.24
N ASP A 85 -20.65 -0.96 20.63
CA ASP A 85 -21.85 -1.65 21.12
C ASP A 85 -21.62 -2.28 22.50
N GLU A 86 -20.48 -2.95 22.71
CA GLU A 86 -20.09 -3.50 24.01
C GLU A 86 -19.99 -2.39 25.08
N LEU A 87 -19.35 -1.27 24.74
CA LEU A 87 -19.19 -0.14 25.64
C LEU A 87 -20.54 0.46 26.03
N GLN A 88 -21.48 0.60 25.09
CA GLN A 88 -22.82 1.10 25.39
C GLN A 88 -23.58 0.15 26.34
N ARG A 89 -23.50 -1.17 26.12
CA ARG A 89 -24.12 -2.16 27.01
C ARG A 89 -23.53 -2.11 28.41
N THR A 90 -22.21 -2.10 28.54
CA THR A 90 -21.54 -2.03 29.85
C THR A 90 -21.83 -0.72 30.59
N GLN A 91 -21.92 0.40 29.89
CA GLN A 91 -22.34 1.68 30.48
C GLN A 91 -23.78 1.62 30.99
N ALA A 92 -24.69 1.03 30.23
CA ALA A 92 -26.08 0.84 30.66
C ALA A 92 -26.16 -0.06 31.90
N ASP A 93 -25.40 -1.16 31.94
CA ASP A 93 -25.35 -2.05 33.10
C ASP A 93 -24.80 -1.35 34.34
N TYR A 94 -23.74 -0.55 34.18
CA TYR A 94 -23.18 0.25 35.27
C TYR A 94 -24.19 1.27 35.81
N TYR A 95 -24.86 2.00 34.92
CA TYR A 95 -25.91 2.94 35.31
C TYR A 95 -27.06 2.24 36.05
N ASN A 96 -27.51 1.10 35.54
CA ASN A 96 -28.56 0.30 36.18
C ASN A 96 -28.14 -0.19 37.57
N LEU A 97 -26.88 -0.62 37.73
CA LEU A 97 -26.34 -1.05 39.02
C LEU A 97 -26.32 0.11 40.02
N ASP A 98 -25.86 1.28 39.60
CA ASP A 98 -25.82 2.49 40.44
C ASP A 98 -27.23 2.89 40.92
N GLN A 99 -28.22 2.86 40.01
CA GLN A 99 -29.61 3.13 40.37
C GLN A 99 -30.16 2.11 41.37
N ARG A 100 -29.89 0.82 41.16
CA ARG A 100 -30.31 -0.25 42.09
C ARG A 100 -29.67 -0.07 43.48
N TYR A 101 -28.38 0.26 43.52
CA TYR A 101 -27.66 0.49 44.76
C TYR A 101 -28.19 1.73 45.49
N SER A 102 -28.36 2.83 44.79
CA SER A 102 -28.92 4.07 45.33
C SER A 102 -30.33 3.86 45.89
N ALA A 103 -31.18 3.14 45.17
CA ALA A 103 -32.52 2.77 45.63
C ALA A 103 -32.48 1.85 46.87
N TYR A 104 -31.58 0.86 46.90
CA TYR A 104 -31.35 0.00 48.05
C TYR A 104 -30.95 0.80 49.29
N VAL A 105 -29.94 1.67 49.17
CA VAL A 105 -29.45 2.50 50.28
C VAL A 105 -30.58 3.41 50.81
N LYS A 106 -31.34 4.05 49.92
CA LYS A 106 -32.46 4.90 50.31
C LYS A 106 -33.53 4.10 51.08
N ARG A 107 -33.90 2.93 50.57
CA ARG A 107 -34.89 2.06 51.22
C ARG A 107 -34.39 1.57 52.58
N SER A 108 -33.16 1.07 52.64
CA SER A 108 -32.55 0.59 53.89
C SER A 108 -32.51 1.67 54.96
N LYS A 109 -32.13 2.91 54.61
CA LYS A 109 -32.16 4.04 55.55
C LYS A 109 -33.59 4.35 56.02
N ALA A 110 -34.57 4.33 55.12
CA ALA A 110 -35.96 4.56 55.47
C ALA A 110 -36.50 3.48 56.42
N GLU A 111 -36.19 2.21 56.17
CA GLU A 111 -36.57 1.08 57.03
C GLU A 111 -35.97 1.21 58.43
N VAL A 112 -34.69 1.57 58.54
CA VAL A 112 -34.04 1.80 59.84
C VAL A 112 -34.70 2.94 60.61
N LEU A 113 -34.99 4.06 59.94
CA LEU A 113 -35.68 5.20 60.58
C LEU A 113 -37.11 4.82 61.02
N ALA A 114 -37.83 4.04 60.22
CA ALA A 114 -39.16 3.56 60.57
C ALA A 114 -39.10 2.62 61.79
N ALA A 115 -38.17 1.66 61.82
CA ALA A 115 -37.97 0.75 62.95
C ALA A 115 -37.59 1.52 64.23
N HIS A 116 -36.71 2.51 64.13
CA HIS A 116 -36.38 3.40 65.25
C HIS A 116 -37.62 4.14 65.76
N GLY A 117 -38.42 4.74 64.86
CA GLY A 117 -39.66 5.43 65.23
C GLY A 117 -40.67 4.53 65.91
N GLN A 118 -40.85 3.30 65.41
CA GLN A 118 -41.70 2.28 66.04
C GLN A 118 -41.19 1.89 67.43
N GLY A 119 -39.88 1.70 67.59
CA GLY A 119 -39.28 1.38 68.89
C GLY A 119 -39.47 2.51 69.92
N VAL A 120 -39.32 3.76 69.50
CA VAL A 120 -39.56 4.93 70.37
C VAL A 120 -41.04 5.00 70.78
N ALA A 121 -41.97 4.80 69.84
CA ALA A 121 -43.40 4.81 70.15
C ALA A 121 -43.80 3.69 71.13
N ALA A 122 -43.27 2.48 70.94
CA ALA A 122 -43.55 1.34 71.82
C ALA A 122 -43.05 1.53 73.26
N LEU A 123 -42.01 2.35 73.49
CA LEU A 123 -41.53 2.68 74.84
C LEU A 123 -42.35 3.77 75.53
N ALA A 124 -43.16 4.52 74.78
CA ALA A 124 -43.96 5.62 75.29
C ALA A 124 -45.38 5.21 75.74
N GLU A 125 -45.80 3.99 75.40
CA GLU A 125 -47.03 3.33 75.88
C GLU A 125 -46.78 2.55 77.18
#